data_AF-A0AAJ1FSC2-F1
#
_entry.id   AF-A0AAJ1FSC2-F1
#
_cell.length_a   1.000
_cell.length_b   1.000
_cell.length_c   1.000
_cell.angle_alpha   90.00
_cell.angle_beta   90.00
_cell.angle_gamma   90.00
#
_symmetry.space_group_name_H-M   'P 1'
#
loop_
_entity.id
_entity.type
_entity.pdbx_description
1 polymer ?
#
loop_
_entity_poly.entity_id
_entity_poly.type
_entity_poly.pdbx_seq_one_letter_code
_entity_poly.pdbx_strand_id
1 'polypeptide(L)'
;MSATIPACHVGIMGTSLSGIDAAMAVAIQHGDFQESDDAIAFTLDNGHEALKIVLMSRSGILPEADFYCPIPYEPLNVVTKSAVDDVIAAGADGLLDRVFKLMVKELKEAAPEWSTSIELNTLHADSFPEAWFAYRHKQNPFHWANANLNEVERNKRDRCTVPWRYMILRLHEVIEDIVPYLDESDAKRFSDGLAKVFIDNYAAIPSQSIRRLLALHKAGIISILTLGEDYTLHRQQPKTLIETKGKNLAFDVFIDARGQKALKTKDLPFPRLRQQIQSSGDEIPELGDDYTLLSPESARGRIAFGALPYLMHDQPFVQGLTVCAEIGAAIASTLVESSLRPRKRLAYLA
;
A
#
# COMPACT_ATOMS: atom_id res chain seq x y z
N MET A 1 14.57 -21.53 -6.52
CA MET A 1 15.92 -21.35 -5.98
C MET A 1 15.84 -20.23 -4.96
N SER A 2 16.04 -20.50 -3.66
CA SER A 2 16.22 -19.45 -2.66
C SER A 2 17.63 -18.89 -2.79
N ALA A 3 17.77 -17.57 -2.85
CA ALA A 3 19.09 -16.94 -2.82
C ALA A 3 19.69 -17.12 -1.41
N THR A 4 20.90 -17.69 -1.33
CA THR A 4 21.62 -17.82 -0.07
C THR A 4 22.19 -16.46 0.34
N ILE A 5 21.82 -16.00 1.54
CA ILE A 5 22.28 -14.72 2.09
C ILE A 5 23.24 -15.04 3.24
N PRO A 6 24.48 -14.50 3.27
CA PRO A 6 25.39 -14.71 4.40
C PRO A 6 24.91 -13.94 5.64
N ALA A 7 25.29 -14.42 6.83
CA ALA A 7 25.08 -13.68 8.07
C ALA A 7 25.91 -12.39 8.06
N CYS A 8 25.28 -11.27 7.69
CA CYS A 8 25.93 -9.98 7.46
C CYS A 8 24.97 -8.81 7.72
N HIS A 9 25.39 -7.59 7.39
CA HIS A 9 24.54 -6.41 7.50
C HIS A 9 23.62 -6.30 6.28
N VAL A 10 22.33 -6.61 6.48
CA VAL A 10 21.30 -6.62 5.45
C VAL A 10 20.43 -5.37 5.55
N GLY A 11 20.43 -4.57 4.49
CA GLY A 11 19.54 -3.43 4.34
C GLY A 11 18.30 -3.82 3.54
N ILE A 12 17.11 -3.53 4.06
CA ILE A 12 15.84 -3.78 3.36
C ILE A 12 15.09 -2.46 3.20
N MET A 13 14.89 -2.03 1.95
CA MET A 13 14.10 -0.83 1.63
C MET A 13 12.62 -1.17 1.60
N GLY A 14 11.90 -0.88 2.67
CA GLY A 14 10.48 -1.13 2.87
C GLY A 14 10.18 -1.55 4.31
N THR A 15 9.15 -0.95 4.91
CA THR A 15 8.62 -1.34 6.24
C THR A 15 7.23 -1.99 6.16
N SER A 16 6.72 -2.26 4.95
CA SER A 16 5.44 -2.94 4.70
C SER A 16 5.55 -4.47 4.84
N LEU A 17 4.45 -5.19 4.61
CA LEU A 17 4.43 -6.66 4.62
C LEU A 17 5.54 -7.26 3.75
N SER A 18 5.76 -6.77 2.54
CA SER A 18 6.83 -7.28 1.65
C SER A 18 8.23 -7.09 2.24
N GLY A 19 8.48 -5.97 2.94
CA GLY A 19 9.74 -5.75 3.65
C GLY A 19 9.91 -6.66 4.86
N ILE A 20 8.83 -6.89 5.60
CA ILE A 20 8.80 -7.81 6.73
C ILE A 20 9.02 -9.26 6.25
N ASP A 21 8.37 -9.68 5.17
CA ASP A 21 8.54 -11.01 4.58
C ASP A 21 9.95 -11.22 4.04
N ALA A 22 10.55 -10.20 3.42
CA ALA A 22 11.96 -10.23 3.04
C ALA A 22 12.88 -10.41 4.26
N ALA A 23 12.60 -9.71 5.36
CA ALA A 23 13.33 -9.89 6.61
C ALA A 23 13.14 -11.31 7.18
N MET A 24 11.92 -11.87 7.12
CA MET A 24 11.67 -13.25 7.53
C MET A 24 12.48 -14.24 6.68
N ALA A 25 12.47 -14.08 5.36
CA ALA A 25 13.20 -14.94 4.43
C ALA A 25 14.72 -14.91 4.64
N VAL A 26 15.26 -13.80 5.13
CA VAL A 26 16.66 -13.70 5.58
C VAL A 26 16.84 -14.39 6.93
N ALA A 27 16.01 -14.07 7.91
CA ALA A 27 16.16 -14.55 9.29
C ALA A 27 16.13 -16.08 9.40
N ILE A 28 15.22 -16.74 8.68
CA ILE A 28 15.08 -18.22 8.71
C ILE A 28 16.26 -18.98 8.09
N GLN A 29 17.22 -18.30 7.46
CA GLN A 29 18.46 -18.92 7.00
C GLN A 29 19.54 -19.00 8.11
N HIS A 30 19.25 -18.41 9.27
CA HIS A 30 20.24 -18.14 10.31
C HIS A 30 19.74 -18.42 11.73
N GLY A 31 18.60 -19.08 11.86
CA GLY A 31 18.00 -19.42 13.14
C GLY A 31 16.54 -19.79 13.00
N ASP A 32 15.92 -20.06 14.14
CA ASP A 32 14.58 -20.62 14.21
C ASP A 32 13.64 -19.79 15.08
N PHE A 33 12.37 -19.76 14.67
CA PHE A 33 11.29 -19.25 15.51
C PHE A 33 10.75 -20.39 16.38
N GLN A 34 10.76 -20.17 17.69
CA GLN A 34 10.09 -21.04 18.66
C GLN A 34 8.76 -20.39 19.03
N GLU A 35 7.68 -21.02 18.60
CA GLU A 35 6.31 -20.57 18.88
C GLU A 35 5.74 -21.38 20.06
N SER A 36 5.28 -20.69 21.10
CA SER A 36 4.45 -21.23 22.17
C SER A 36 3.10 -20.52 22.20
N ASP A 37 2.13 -21.04 22.96
CA ASP A 37 0.74 -20.53 22.97
C ASP A 37 0.63 -19.01 23.21
N ASP A 38 1.56 -18.42 23.97
CA ASP A 38 1.54 -17.00 24.34
C ASP A 38 2.72 -16.17 23.81
N ALA A 39 3.73 -16.78 23.20
CA ALA A 39 4.95 -16.07 22.82
C ALA A 39 5.68 -16.66 21.61
N ILE A 40 6.34 -15.77 20.86
CA ILE A 40 7.30 -16.14 19.83
C ILE A 40 8.67 -15.66 20.27
N ALA A 41 9.65 -16.57 20.26
CA ALA A 41 11.06 -16.25 20.42
C ALA A 41 11.81 -16.61 19.14
N PHE A 42 12.88 -15.87 18.85
CA PHE A 42 13.80 -16.22 17.78
C PHE A 42 15.16 -16.58 18.40
N THR A 43 15.71 -17.72 18.00
CA THR A 43 17.04 -18.17 18.41
C THR A 43 17.95 -18.18 17.19
N LEU A 44 19.03 -17.41 17.27
CA LEU A 44 20.05 -17.32 16.23
C LEU A 44 20.96 -18.57 16.30
N ASP A 45 21.37 -19.07 15.15
CA ASP A 45 22.34 -20.16 15.05
C ASP A 45 23.73 -19.71 15.55
N ASN A 46 24.47 -20.65 16.14
CA ASN A 46 25.85 -20.40 16.56
C ASN A 46 26.72 -20.03 15.36
N GLY A 47 27.48 -18.94 15.46
CA GLY A 47 28.35 -18.46 14.37
C GLY A 47 27.66 -17.50 13.39
N HIS A 48 26.39 -17.15 13.62
CA HIS A 48 25.61 -16.25 12.76
C HIS A 48 25.42 -14.84 13.38
N GLU A 49 26.19 -14.50 14.42
CA GLU A 49 26.06 -13.28 15.22
C GLU A 49 26.28 -11.98 14.43
N ALA A 50 26.91 -12.08 13.25
CA ALA A 50 27.10 -10.98 12.31
C ALA A 50 25.81 -10.53 11.62
N LEU A 51 24.72 -11.32 11.70
CA LEU A 51 23.44 -10.96 11.10
C LEU A 51 22.84 -9.72 11.78
N LYS A 52 22.61 -8.68 10.97
CA LYS A 52 21.84 -7.49 11.34
C LYS A 52 20.94 -7.09 10.19
N ILE A 53 19.65 -6.92 10.47
CA ILE A 53 18.65 -6.53 9.49
C ILE A 53 18.16 -5.11 9.82
N VAL A 54 18.18 -4.22 8.83
CA VAL A 54 17.66 -2.86 8.96
C VAL A 54 16.54 -2.66 7.95
N LEU A 55 15.31 -2.51 8.45
CA LEU A 55 14.18 -2.08 7.64
C LEU A 55 14.19 -0.56 7.50
N MET A 56 13.98 -0.07 6.28
CA MET A 56 14.14 1.34 5.95
C MET A 56 12.91 1.89 5.23
N SER A 57 12.42 3.04 5.66
CA SER A 57 11.42 3.80 4.91
C SER A 57 11.53 5.28 5.22
N ARG A 58 10.89 6.12 4.40
CA ARG A 58 10.87 7.57 4.63
C ARG A 58 10.23 7.92 5.97
N SER A 59 9.10 7.29 6.30
CA SER A 59 8.33 7.53 7.52
C SER A 59 8.85 6.77 8.74
N GLY A 60 9.49 5.60 8.54
CA GLY A 60 9.86 4.68 9.62
C GLY A 60 8.67 4.03 10.34
N ILE A 61 7.47 4.17 9.79
CA ILE A 61 6.24 3.62 10.35
C ILE A 61 6.11 2.16 9.96
N LEU A 62 5.69 1.34 10.93
CA LEU A 62 5.25 -0.04 10.71
C LEU A 62 3.73 -0.07 10.43
N PRO A 63 3.27 -0.98 9.55
CA PRO A 63 1.85 -1.24 9.38
C PRO A 63 1.24 -1.77 10.68
N GLU A 64 -0.05 -1.52 10.86
CA GLU A 64 -0.83 -2.04 11.99
C GLU A 64 -1.25 -3.50 11.75
N ALA A 65 -1.63 -4.19 12.83
CA ALA A 65 -2.23 -5.51 12.77
C ALA A 65 -3.62 -5.46 12.12
N ASP A 66 -3.96 -6.51 11.36
CA ASP A 66 -5.30 -6.75 10.84
C ASP A 66 -6.31 -6.81 11.98
N PHE A 67 -7.38 -6.01 11.92
CA PHE A 67 -8.29 -5.80 13.04
C PHE A 67 -9.66 -6.46 12.81
N TYR A 68 -10.39 -6.70 13.90
CA TYR A 68 -11.76 -7.20 13.81
C TYR A 68 -12.68 -6.16 13.16
N CYS A 69 -13.39 -6.59 12.12
CA CYS A 69 -14.48 -5.85 11.49
C CYS A 69 -15.59 -6.82 11.06
N PRO A 70 -16.85 -6.37 11.00
CA PRO A 70 -17.94 -7.21 10.52
C PRO A 70 -17.84 -7.42 9.00
N ILE A 71 -18.19 -8.63 8.56
CA ILE A 71 -18.25 -9.03 7.15
C ILE A 71 -19.63 -9.67 6.92
N PRO A 72 -20.40 -9.26 5.88
CA PRO A 72 -20.06 -8.23 4.89
C PRO A 72 -19.96 -6.83 5.49
N TYR A 73 -19.26 -5.93 4.79
CA TYR A 73 -19.13 -4.54 5.22
C TYR A 73 -20.48 -3.84 5.33
N GLU A 74 -20.61 -3.03 6.37
CA GLU A 74 -21.79 -2.22 6.64
C GLU A 74 -21.81 -1.02 5.67
N PRO A 75 -22.98 -0.60 5.19
CA PRO A 75 -23.07 0.53 4.28
C PRO A 75 -22.57 1.84 4.94
N LEU A 76 -22.12 2.78 4.09
CA LEU A 76 -21.84 4.15 4.47
C LEU A 76 -23.15 4.96 4.51
N ASN A 77 -23.24 5.95 5.41
CA ASN A 77 -24.47 6.72 5.60
C ASN A 77 -24.49 8.03 4.79
N VAL A 78 -23.33 8.68 4.68
CA VAL A 78 -23.11 9.99 4.04
C VAL A 78 -22.37 9.83 2.72
N VAL A 79 -21.24 9.11 2.72
CA VAL A 79 -20.43 8.84 1.51
C VAL A 79 -21.00 7.65 0.75
N THR A 80 -22.28 7.75 0.39
CA THR A 80 -22.96 6.73 -0.42
C THR A 80 -22.53 6.83 -1.88
N LYS A 81 -22.74 5.77 -2.66
CA LYS A 81 -22.47 5.78 -4.11
C LYS A 81 -23.19 6.94 -4.82
N SER A 82 -24.46 7.19 -4.50
CA SER A 82 -25.22 8.32 -5.04
C SER A 82 -24.59 9.67 -4.68
N ALA A 83 -24.17 9.85 -3.43
CA ALA A 83 -23.55 11.11 -3.00
C ALA A 83 -22.21 11.35 -3.72
N VAL A 84 -21.46 10.29 -3.98
CA VAL A 84 -20.21 10.35 -4.76
C VAL A 84 -20.49 10.66 -6.24
N ASP A 85 -21.50 10.04 -6.84
CA ASP A 85 -21.90 10.33 -8.21
C ASP A 85 -22.38 11.80 -8.37
N ASP A 86 -23.09 12.35 -7.39
CA ASP A 86 -23.52 13.75 -7.38
C ASP A 86 -22.33 14.73 -7.33
N VAL A 87 -21.31 14.46 -6.51
CA VAL A 87 -20.11 15.33 -6.45
C VAL A 87 -19.23 15.22 -7.69
N ILE A 88 -19.20 14.04 -8.34
CA ILE A 88 -18.56 13.84 -9.65
C ILE A 88 -19.31 14.63 -10.72
N ALA A 89 -20.65 14.56 -10.74
CA ALA A 89 -21.48 15.28 -11.71
C ALA A 89 -21.34 16.81 -11.61
N ALA A 90 -20.96 17.32 -10.43
CA ALA A 90 -20.68 18.74 -10.22
C ALA A 90 -19.38 19.25 -10.90
N GLY A 91 -18.55 18.36 -11.45
CA GLY A 91 -17.35 18.71 -12.23
C GLY A 91 -16.02 18.47 -11.50
N ALA A 92 -14.91 18.49 -12.24
CA ALA A 92 -13.59 18.13 -11.69
C ALA A 92 -13.00 19.17 -10.72
N ASP A 93 -13.27 20.46 -10.95
CA ASP A 93 -12.72 21.56 -10.14
C ASP A 93 -13.15 21.43 -8.67
N GLY A 94 -12.19 21.27 -7.77
CA GLY A 94 -12.41 21.09 -6.32
C GLY A 94 -13.13 19.80 -5.93
N LEU A 95 -13.10 18.77 -6.78
CA LEU A 95 -13.74 17.47 -6.52
C LEU A 95 -13.18 16.83 -5.25
N LEU A 96 -11.85 16.83 -5.05
CA LEU A 96 -11.22 16.22 -3.89
C LEU A 96 -11.71 16.85 -2.58
N ASP A 97 -11.82 18.18 -2.54
CA ASP A 97 -12.24 18.90 -1.33
C ASP A 97 -13.74 18.70 -1.03
N ARG A 98 -14.59 18.56 -2.06
CA ARG A 98 -16.01 18.22 -1.84
C ARG A 98 -16.17 16.82 -1.26
N VAL A 99 -15.42 15.86 -1.78
CA VAL A 99 -15.42 14.48 -1.28
C VAL A 99 -14.89 14.42 0.15
N PHE A 100 -13.78 15.11 0.43
CA PHE A 100 -13.22 15.17 1.78
C PHE A 100 -14.22 15.73 2.80
N LYS A 101 -15.03 16.73 2.43
CA LYS A 101 -16.11 17.23 3.30
C LYS A 101 -17.18 16.18 3.60
N LEU A 102 -17.49 15.28 2.67
CA LEU A 102 -18.40 14.16 2.93
C LEU A 102 -17.75 13.15 3.89
N MET A 103 -16.47 12.83 3.68
CA MET A 103 -15.71 11.96 4.58
C MET A 103 -15.67 12.48 6.01
N VAL A 104 -15.45 13.79 6.21
CA VAL A 104 -15.46 14.42 7.54
C VAL A 104 -16.81 14.22 8.23
N LYS A 105 -17.93 14.35 7.50
CA LYS A 105 -19.27 14.12 8.07
C LYS A 105 -19.44 12.66 8.49
N GLU A 106 -19.12 11.72 7.61
CA GLU A 106 -19.20 10.28 7.86
C GLU A 106 -18.37 9.86 9.09
N LEU A 107 -17.11 10.29 9.14
CA LEU A 107 -16.19 9.97 10.25
C LEU A 107 -16.65 10.54 11.59
N LYS A 108 -17.25 11.74 11.59
CA LYS A 108 -17.82 12.34 12.81
C LYS A 108 -19.00 11.57 13.36
N GLU A 109 -19.86 11.07 12.47
CA GLU A 109 -21.02 10.26 12.87
C GLU A 109 -20.56 8.91 13.44
N ALA A 110 -19.58 8.27 12.80
CA ALA A 110 -19.11 6.95 13.24
C ALA A 110 -18.12 6.98 14.41
N ALA A 111 -17.30 8.02 14.52
CA ALA A 111 -16.20 8.08 15.50
C ALA A 111 -16.03 9.50 16.07
N PRO A 112 -17.00 10.03 16.84
CA PRO A 112 -16.99 11.41 17.32
C PRO A 112 -15.81 11.74 18.25
N GLU A 113 -15.45 10.82 19.15
CA GLU A 113 -14.34 11.00 20.09
C GLU A 113 -13.00 11.08 19.35
N TRP A 114 -12.76 10.15 18.43
CA TRP A 114 -11.56 10.15 17.60
C TRP A 114 -11.50 11.38 16.68
N SER A 115 -12.63 11.75 16.06
CA SER A 115 -12.72 12.95 15.23
C SER A 115 -12.37 14.22 16.00
N THR A 116 -12.75 14.29 17.28
CA THR A 116 -12.40 15.40 18.16
C THR A 116 -10.91 15.38 18.52
N SER A 117 -10.34 14.21 18.81
CA SER A 117 -8.94 14.09 19.24
C SER A 117 -7.92 14.47 18.16
N ILE A 118 -8.29 14.35 16.88
CA ILE A 118 -7.47 14.79 15.74
C ILE A 118 -7.90 16.14 15.15
N GLU A 119 -8.85 16.84 15.80
CA GLU A 119 -9.43 18.10 15.32
C GLU A 119 -9.98 18.02 13.88
N LEU A 120 -10.64 16.92 13.52
CA LEU A 120 -11.00 16.58 12.13
C LEU A 120 -11.70 17.71 11.35
N ASN A 121 -12.47 18.58 12.02
CA ASN A 121 -13.18 19.70 11.38
C ASN A 121 -12.25 20.81 10.85
N THR A 122 -11.00 20.88 11.31
CA THR A 122 -10.02 21.89 10.88
C THR A 122 -9.18 21.40 9.70
N LEU A 123 -9.27 20.10 9.39
CA LEU A 123 -8.45 19.45 8.38
C LEU A 123 -9.05 19.57 6.98
N HIS A 124 -8.21 19.37 5.97
CA HIS A 124 -8.55 19.23 4.56
C HIS A 124 -7.79 18.02 3.98
N ALA A 125 -8.02 17.70 2.71
CA ALA A 125 -7.45 16.52 2.06
C ALA A 125 -5.90 16.44 2.18
N ASP A 126 -5.22 17.59 2.21
CA ASP A 126 -3.75 17.66 2.27
C ASP A 126 -3.19 17.62 3.71
N SER A 127 -3.95 18.11 4.71
CA SER A 127 -3.50 18.12 6.12
C SER A 127 -3.94 16.87 6.90
N PHE A 128 -4.99 16.18 6.45
CA PHE A 128 -5.47 14.96 7.09
C PHE A 128 -4.43 13.83 7.20
N PRO A 129 -3.59 13.55 6.18
CA PRO A 129 -2.53 12.55 6.30
C PRO A 129 -1.54 12.86 7.42
N GLU A 130 -1.15 14.13 7.59
CA GLU A 130 -0.26 14.53 8.68
C GLU A 130 -0.89 14.24 10.05
N ALA A 131 -2.16 14.64 10.24
CA ALA A 131 -2.90 14.37 11.46
C ALA A 131 -3.05 12.85 11.74
N TRP A 132 -3.31 12.06 10.68
CA TRP A 132 -3.42 10.60 10.75
C TRP A 132 -2.14 9.93 11.27
N PHE A 133 -0.97 10.36 10.78
CA PHE A 133 0.31 9.77 11.15
C PHE A 133 0.97 10.43 12.37
N ALA A 134 0.53 11.61 12.79
CA ALA A 134 1.17 12.43 13.82
C ALA A 134 1.42 11.68 15.13
N TYR A 135 0.44 10.89 15.59
CA TYR A 135 0.59 10.12 16.83
C TYR A 135 1.64 9.02 16.69
N ARG A 136 1.59 8.24 15.60
CA ARG A 136 2.54 7.14 15.35
C ARG A 136 3.98 7.63 15.13
N HIS A 137 4.16 8.77 14.46
CA HIS A 137 5.48 9.36 14.27
C HIS A 137 6.21 9.72 15.58
N LYS A 138 5.47 9.98 16.66
CA LYS A 138 6.02 10.30 17.98
C LYS A 138 6.38 9.06 18.80
N GLN A 139 6.01 7.87 18.34
CA GLN A 139 6.21 6.61 19.06
C GLN A 139 7.43 5.85 18.55
N ASN A 140 8.04 5.04 19.43
CA ASN A 140 8.95 4.01 18.97
C ASN A 140 8.16 2.96 18.15
N PRO A 141 8.57 2.63 16.91
CA PRO A 141 7.81 1.72 16.06
C PRO A 141 7.54 0.34 16.66
N PHE A 142 8.49 -0.24 17.41
CA PHE A 142 8.31 -1.56 18.03
C PHE A 142 7.40 -1.49 19.26
N HIS A 143 7.47 -0.40 20.04
CA HIS A 143 6.50 -0.17 21.12
C HIS A 143 5.09 0.02 20.57
N TRP A 144 4.94 0.76 19.47
CA TRP A 144 3.67 0.91 18.76
C TRP A 144 3.13 -0.45 18.30
N ALA A 145 3.95 -1.21 17.57
CA ALA A 145 3.56 -2.52 17.04
C ALA A 145 3.10 -3.48 18.15
N ASN A 146 3.79 -3.49 19.29
CA ASN A 146 3.39 -4.28 20.45
C ASN A 146 2.07 -3.81 21.07
N ALA A 147 1.88 -2.50 21.26
CA ALA A 147 0.64 -1.96 21.81
C ALA A 147 -0.57 -2.21 20.88
N ASN A 148 -0.39 -1.96 19.58
CA ASN A 148 -1.38 -2.21 18.54
C ASN A 148 -1.76 -3.69 18.45
N LEU A 149 -0.77 -4.60 18.45
CA LEU A 149 -1.03 -6.05 18.45
C LEU A 149 -1.89 -6.45 19.66
N ASN A 150 -1.56 -5.96 20.87
CA ASN A 150 -2.32 -6.27 22.06
C ASN A 150 -3.76 -5.73 22.02
N GLU A 151 -3.96 -4.53 21.46
CA GLU A 151 -5.30 -3.99 21.23
C GLU A 151 -6.10 -4.85 20.25
N VAL A 152 -5.50 -5.18 19.12
CA VAL A 152 -6.14 -5.94 18.04
C VAL A 152 -6.51 -7.36 18.48
N GLU A 153 -5.64 -8.06 19.21
CA GLU A 153 -5.95 -9.41 19.69
C GLU A 153 -7.08 -9.40 20.73
N ARG A 154 -7.11 -8.41 21.63
CA ARG A 154 -8.25 -8.21 22.54
C ARG A 154 -9.53 -7.93 21.76
N ASN A 155 -9.48 -7.02 20.79
CA ASN A 155 -10.62 -6.67 19.97
C ASN A 155 -11.14 -7.86 19.14
N LYS A 156 -10.25 -8.70 18.59
CA LYS A 156 -10.61 -9.94 17.89
C LYS A 156 -11.31 -10.92 18.82
N ARG A 157 -10.78 -11.15 20.02
CA ARG A 157 -11.39 -12.02 21.03
C ARG A 157 -12.78 -11.51 21.44
N ASP A 158 -12.88 -10.21 21.71
CA ASP A 158 -14.09 -9.59 22.26
C ASP A 158 -15.06 -9.14 21.16
N ARG A 159 -14.72 -9.36 19.88
CA ARG A 159 -15.48 -8.93 18.70
C ARG A 159 -15.80 -7.44 18.70
N CYS A 160 -14.82 -6.64 19.13
CA CYS A 160 -14.91 -5.20 19.22
C CYS A 160 -14.37 -4.54 17.94
N THR A 161 -15.19 -3.75 17.27
CA THR A 161 -14.79 -2.97 16.09
C THR A 161 -14.31 -1.58 16.51
N VAL A 162 -13.16 -1.14 15.99
CA VAL A 162 -12.66 0.23 16.18
C VAL A 162 -13.32 1.14 15.13
N PRO A 163 -14.23 2.08 15.50
CA PRO A 163 -15.11 2.71 14.52
C PRO A 163 -14.40 3.51 13.43
N TRP A 164 -13.37 4.29 13.78
CA TRP A 164 -12.62 5.10 12.79
C TRP A 164 -11.80 4.23 11.83
N ARG A 165 -11.16 3.15 12.30
CA ARG A 165 -10.42 2.22 11.45
C ARG A 165 -11.35 1.55 10.46
N TYR A 166 -12.47 1.06 10.96
CA TYR A 166 -13.47 0.40 10.12
C TYR A 166 -14.14 1.37 9.15
N MET A 167 -14.29 2.64 9.51
CA MET A 167 -14.80 3.66 8.59
C MET A 167 -13.83 3.94 7.44
N ILE A 168 -12.54 4.16 7.74
CA ILE A 168 -11.52 4.36 6.69
C ILE A 168 -11.41 3.13 5.77
N LEU A 169 -11.49 1.92 6.34
CA LEU A 169 -11.52 0.68 5.56
C LEU A 169 -12.73 0.60 4.63
N ARG A 170 -13.88 1.19 4.93
CA ARG A 170 -15.01 1.17 4.00
C ARG A 170 -14.99 2.31 3.00
N LEU A 171 -14.46 3.46 3.41
CA LEU A 171 -14.37 4.63 2.56
C LEU A 171 -13.47 4.41 1.35
N HIS A 172 -12.40 3.61 1.44
CA HIS A 172 -11.47 3.45 0.31
C HIS A 172 -12.17 2.92 -0.96
N GLU A 173 -13.15 2.02 -0.84
CA GLU A 173 -13.87 1.44 -1.98
C GLU A 173 -14.65 2.52 -2.74
N VAL A 174 -15.44 3.35 -2.03
CA VAL A 174 -16.27 4.37 -2.67
C VAL A 174 -15.46 5.59 -3.10
N ILE A 175 -14.35 5.89 -2.41
CA ILE A 175 -13.45 6.98 -2.81
C ILE A 175 -12.57 6.58 -4.01
N GLU A 176 -12.36 5.30 -4.29
CA GLU A 176 -11.67 4.91 -5.54
C GLU A 176 -12.40 5.40 -6.79
N ASP A 177 -13.75 5.43 -6.75
CA ASP A 177 -14.60 5.83 -7.88
C ASP A 177 -14.37 7.28 -8.36
N ILE A 178 -13.84 8.17 -7.49
CA ILE A 178 -13.59 9.56 -7.87
C ILE A 178 -12.29 9.72 -8.66
N VAL A 179 -11.35 8.78 -8.53
CA VAL A 179 -9.98 8.93 -9.05
C VAL A 179 -9.94 9.23 -10.56
N PRO A 180 -10.75 8.57 -11.42
CA PRO A 180 -10.79 8.89 -12.84
C PRO A 180 -11.33 10.28 -13.20
N TYR A 181 -11.95 10.98 -12.24
CA TYR A 181 -12.61 12.28 -12.44
C TYR A 181 -11.85 13.46 -11.82
N LEU A 182 -10.74 13.19 -11.12
CA LEU A 182 -9.87 14.23 -10.59
C LEU A 182 -9.14 14.94 -11.73
N ASP A 183 -8.97 16.26 -11.63
CA ASP A 183 -8.02 16.97 -12.47
C ASP A 183 -6.57 16.64 -12.07
N GLU A 184 -5.60 17.10 -12.86
CA GLU A 184 -4.18 16.79 -12.63
C GLU A 184 -3.68 17.23 -11.25
N SER A 185 -4.15 18.39 -10.77
CA SER A 185 -3.76 18.94 -9.47
C SER A 185 -4.34 18.09 -8.34
N ASP A 186 -5.64 17.80 -8.39
CA ASP A 186 -6.32 17.01 -7.37
C ASP A 186 -5.88 15.54 -7.39
N ALA A 187 -5.56 14.97 -8.55
CA ALA A 187 -4.97 13.63 -8.66
C ALA A 187 -3.61 13.56 -7.95
N LYS A 188 -2.77 14.60 -8.12
CA LYS A 188 -1.49 14.70 -7.41
C LYS A 188 -1.69 14.85 -5.90
N ARG A 189 -2.59 15.74 -5.46
CA ARG A 189 -2.95 15.93 -4.05
C ARG A 189 -3.45 14.64 -3.41
N PHE A 190 -4.32 13.90 -4.11
CA PHE A 190 -4.84 12.61 -3.66
C PHE A 190 -3.73 11.57 -3.48
N SER A 191 -2.88 11.38 -4.50
CA SER A 191 -1.76 10.43 -4.47
C SER A 191 -0.73 10.77 -3.37
N ASP A 192 -0.40 12.05 -3.21
CA ASP A 192 0.58 12.49 -2.22
C ASP A 192 0.00 12.57 -0.80
N GLY A 193 -1.32 12.63 -0.66
CA GLY A 193 -2.01 12.74 0.61
C GLY A 193 -2.91 11.55 0.90
N LEU A 194 -4.19 11.69 0.59
CA LEU A 194 -5.26 10.82 1.08
C LEU A 194 -5.08 9.33 0.71
N ALA A 195 -4.54 9.03 -0.46
CA ALA A 195 -4.26 7.65 -0.88
C ALA A 195 -3.37 6.91 0.13
N LYS A 196 -2.39 7.61 0.75
CA LYS A 196 -1.48 7.02 1.74
C LYS A 196 -2.20 6.60 3.02
N VAL A 197 -3.26 7.33 3.42
CA VAL A 197 -4.07 7.00 4.60
C VAL A 197 -4.86 5.72 4.34
N PHE A 198 -5.50 5.61 3.17
CA PHE A 198 -6.22 4.40 2.79
C PHE A 198 -5.29 3.20 2.67
N ILE A 199 -4.16 3.34 1.97
CA ILE A 199 -3.16 2.27 1.84
C ILE A 199 -2.68 1.81 3.21
N ASP A 200 -2.39 2.72 4.12
CA ASP A 200 -1.91 2.37 5.46
C ASP A 200 -2.96 1.59 6.29
N ASN A 201 -4.26 1.92 6.16
CA ASN A 201 -5.31 1.23 6.88
C ASN A 201 -5.68 -0.12 6.24
N TYR A 202 -5.85 -0.15 4.91
CA TYR A 202 -6.20 -1.35 4.17
C TYR A 202 -5.05 -2.37 4.14
N ALA A 203 -3.80 -1.93 4.08
CA ALA A 203 -2.61 -2.80 4.09
C ALA A 203 -2.17 -3.20 5.51
N ALA A 204 -3.14 -3.37 6.43
CA ALA A 204 -2.90 -3.98 7.72
C ALA A 204 -2.37 -5.42 7.53
N ILE A 205 -1.49 -5.85 8.43
CA ILE A 205 -0.76 -7.11 8.28
C ILE A 205 -1.19 -8.16 9.31
N PRO A 206 -1.02 -9.45 9.03
CA PRO A 206 -1.39 -10.49 9.99
C PRO A 206 -0.68 -10.31 11.33
N SER A 207 -1.41 -10.50 12.44
CA SER A 207 -0.85 -10.53 13.80
C SER A 207 0.41 -11.39 13.92
N GLN A 208 0.49 -12.51 13.20
CA GLN A 208 1.66 -13.40 13.21
C GLN A 208 2.93 -12.73 12.66
N SER A 209 2.81 -11.91 11.60
CA SER A 209 3.94 -11.17 11.03
C SER A 209 4.50 -10.18 12.05
N ILE A 210 3.63 -9.53 12.83
CA ILE A 210 4.04 -8.60 13.89
C ILE A 210 4.71 -9.34 15.05
N ARG A 211 4.16 -10.48 15.49
CA ARG A 211 4.80 -11.29 16.55
C ARG A 211 6.22 -11.71 16.17
N ARG A 212 6.44 -12.18 14.94
CA ARG A 212 7.77 -12.55 14.43
C ARG A 212 8.71 -11.35 14.34
N LEU A 213 8.21 -10.21 13.86
CA LEU A 213 8.98 -8.96 13.83
C LEU A 213 9.43 -8.53 15.24
N LEU A 214 8.54 -8.60 16.23
CA LEU A 214 8.85 -8.29 17.64
C LEU A 214 9.86 -9.30 18.23
N ALA A 215 9.74 -10.59 17.89
CA ALA A 215 10.68 -11.61 18.32
C ALA A 215 12.11 -11.34 17.80
N LEU A 216 12.26 -11.00 16.52
CA LEU A 216 13.55 -10.59 15.93
C LEU A 216 14.10 -9.33 16.60
N HIS A 217 13.24 -8.39 16.95
CA HIS A 217 13.66 -7.16 17.61
C HIS A 217 14.19 -7.44 19.02
N LYS A 218 13.47 -8.27 19.78
CA LYS A 218 13.89 -8.72 21.12
C LYS A 218 15.21 -9.49 21.09
N ALA A 219 15.47 -10.26 20.02
CA ALA A 219 16.74 -10.95 19.79
C ALA A 219 17.87 -10.00 19.32
N GLY A 220 17.60 -8.70 19.12
CA GLY A 220 18.60 -7.71 18.69
C GLY A 220 19.04 -7.88 17.23
N ILE A 221 18.24 -8.53 16.40
CA ILE A 221 18.56 -8.84 14.99
C ILE A 221 18.03 -7.78 14.06
N ILE A 222 16.82 -7.26 14.31
CA ILE A 222 16.16 -6.29 13.44
C ILE A 222 16.01 -4.91 14.09
N SER A 223 16.19 -3.89 13.26
CA SER A 223 15.97 -2.48 13.62
C SER A 223 15.27 -1.73 12.47
N ILE A 224 14.79 -0.53 12.77
CA ILE A 224 14.15 0.35 11.79
C ILE A 224 14.95 1.63 11.68
N LEU A 225 15.15 2.09 10.46
CA LEU A 225 15.75 3.36 10.14
C LEU A 225 14.77 4.24 9.35
N THR A 226 14.42 5.37 9.95
CA THR A 226 13.68 6.46 9.30
C THR A 226 14.62 7.28 8.43
N LEU A 227 14.43 7.23 7.11
CA LEU A 227 15.26 7.94 6.14
C LEU A 227 14.92 9.43 6.02
N GLY A 228 13.63 9.79 6.19
CA GLY A 228 13.12 11.09 5.75
C GLY A 228 13.04 11.20 4.22
N GLU A 229 12.70 12.39 3.72
CA GLU A 229 12.60 12.67 2.28
C GLU A 229 13.98 12.77 1.61
N ASP A 230 14.97 13.32 2.33
CA ASP A 230 16.32 13.57 1.80
C ASP A 230 17.26 12.40 2.14
N TYR A 231 17.30 11.40 1.26
CA TYR A 231 18.31 10.35 1.30
C TYR A 231 18.84 10.03 -0.10
N THR A 232 20.11 9.63 -0.17
CA THR A 232 20.74 9.16 -1.39
C THR A 232 21.12 7.69 -1.26
N LEU A 233 20.86 6.92 -2.31
CA LEU A 233 21.22 5.50 -2.38
C LEU A 233 22.26 5.29 -3.48
N HIS A 234 23.44 4.82 -3.10
CA HIS A 234 24.52 4.47 -4.02
C HIS A 234 24.73 2.96 -4.03
N ARG A 235 24.47 2.33 -5.18
CA ARG A 235 24.76 0.91 -5.41
C ARG A 235 26.22 0.78 -5.87
N GLN A 236 27.14 0.51 -4.94
CA GLN A 236 28.58 0.42 -5.21
C GLN A 236 29.11 -0.96 -4.86
N GLN A 237 29.28 -1.85 -5.84
CA GLN A 237 29.77 -3.20 -5.53
C GLN A 237 31.11 -3.15 -4.75
N PRO A 238 31.23 -3.89 -3.64
CA PRO A 238 30.35 -4.97 -3.18
C PRO A 238 29.19 -4.57 -2.23
N LYS A 239 28.99 -3.28 -1.90
CA LYS A 239 28.02 -2.82 -0.89
C LYS A 239 26.96 -1.88 -1.45
N THR A 240 25.92 -1.61 -0.67
CA THR A 240 25.01 -0.47 -0.93
C THR A 240 25.19 0.55 0.17
N LEU A 241 25.42 1.81 -0.22
CA LEU A 241 25.57 2.94 0.67
C LEU A 241 24.29 3.75 0.69
N ILE A 242 23.83 4.11 1.89
CA ILE A 242 22.73 5.05 2.10
C ILE A 242 23.25 6.24 2.90
N GLU A 243 23.05 7.43 2.36
CA GLU A 243 23.38 8.71 3.00
C GLU A 243 22.08 9.40 3.40
N THR A 244 21.92 9.73 4.69
CA THR A 244 20.74 10.45 5.22
C THR A 244 21.11 11.19 6.50
N LYS A 245 20.66 12.44 6.65
CA LYS A 245 20.78 13.24 7.90
C LYS A 245 22.16 13.13 8.58
N GLY A 246 23.24 13.19 7.79
CA GLY A 246 24.62 13.10 8.27
C GLY A 246 25.10 11.70 8.69
N LYS A 247 24.35 10.65 8.36
CA LYS A 247 24.73 9.25 8.54
C LYS A 247 25.01 8.61 7.20
N ASN A 248 26.12 7.88 7.13
CA ASN A 248 26.47 7.02 6.01
C ASN A 248 26.42 5.57 6.47
N LEU A 249 25.52 4.79 5.90
CA LEU A 249 25.28 3.40 6.26
C LEU A 249 25.66 2.51 5.09
N ALA A 250 26.41 1.45 5.37
CA ALA A 250 26.84 0.47 4.38
C ALA A 250 26.22 -0.89 4.68
N PHE A 251 25.62 -1.49 3.65
CA PHE A 251 24.99 -2.80 3.72
C PHE A 251 25.70 -3.76 2.76
N ASP A 252 26.01 -4.96 3.25
CA ASP A 252 26.67 -6.01 2.48
C ASP A 252 25.69 -6.66 1.50
N VAL A 253 24.43 -6.80 1.93
CA VAL A 253 23.31 -7.24 1.10
C VAL A 253 22.21 -6.18 1.16
N PHE A 254 21.62 -5.87 0.01
CA PHE A 254 20.56 -4.89 -0.08
C PHE A 254 19.35 -5.45 -0.83
N ILE A 255 18.18 -5.42 -0.19
CA ILE A 255 16.91 -5.89 -0.74
C ILE A 255 16.00 -4.68 -0.93
N ASP A 256 15.55 -4.47 -2.17
CA ASP A 256 14.55 -3.45 -2.49
C ASP A 256 13.15 -4.10 -2.39
N ALA A 257 12.50 -3.91 -1.25
CA ALA A 257 11.17 -4.46 -0.94
C ALA A 257 10.06 -3.40 -1.06
N ARG A 258 10.31 -2.32 -1.82
CA ARG A 258 9.27 -1.35 -2.16
C ARG A 258 8.27 -2.01 -3.11
N GLY A 259 7.00 -1.62 -2.98
CA GLY A 259 5.94 -2.06 -3.87
C GLY A 259 6.23 -1.76 -5.34
N GLN A 260 5.51 -2.45 -6.22
CA GLN A 260 5.61 -2.20 -7.66
C GLN A 260 5.13 -0.77 -7.96
N LYS A 261 5.78 -0.12 -8.92
CA LYS A 261 5.38 1.19 -9.41
C LYS A 261 4.45 1.02 -10.60
N ALA A 262 3.58 1.99 -10.83
CA ALA A 262 2.80 2.03 -12.05
C ALA A 262 3.74 2.00 -13.28
N LEU A 263 3.49 1.07 -14.20
CA LEU A 263 4.29 0.85 -15.41
C LEU A 263 3.58 1.43 -16.61
N LYS A 264 4.36 1.99 -17.54
CA LYS A 264 3.87 2.60 -18.78
C LYS A 264 4.12 1.67 -19.96
N THR A 265 3.61 2.03 -21.14
CA THR A 265 3.81 1.25 -22.38
C THR A 265 5.30 0.96 -22.63
N LYS A 266 6.20 1.91 -22.32
CA LYS A 266 7.66 1.76 -22.50
C LYS A 266 8.25 0.59 -21.71
N ASP A 267 7.64 0.23 -20.59
CA ASP A 267 8.11 -0.80 -19.65
C ASP A 267 7.65 -2.21 -20.05
N LEU A 268 6.87 -2.34 -21.13
CA LEU A 268 6.41 -3.63 -21.64
C LEU A 268 7.60 -4.52 -22.03
N PRO A 269 7.65 -5.78 -21.55
CA PRO A 269 8.71 -6.72 -21.88
C PRO A 269 8.54 -7.34 -23.27
N PHE A 270 7.49 -6.97 -24.02
CA PHE A 270 7.17 -7.49 -25.35
C PHE A 270 7.46 -6.42 -26.43
N PRO A 271 8.64 -6.44 -27.09
CA PRO A 271 9.09 -5.32 -27.92
C PRO A 271 8.13 -4.97 -29.05
N ARG A 272 7.53 -5.98 -29.71
CA ARG A 272 6.59 -5.76 -30.82
C ARG A 272 5.28 -5.14 -30.35
N LEU A 273 4.70 -5.66 -29.26
CA LEU A 273 3.48 -5.10 -28.67
C LEU A 273 3.71 -3.67 -28.20
N ARG A 274 4.83 -3.44 -27.52
CA ARG A 274 5.26 -2.09 -27.08
C ARG A 274 5.29 -1.12 -28.27
N GLN A 275 5.95 -1.48 -29.37
CA GLN A 275 6.03 -0.64 -30.55
C GLN A 275 4.64 -0.36 -31.16
N GLN A 276 3.77 -1.36 -31.21
CA GLN A 276 2.40 -1.22 -31.73
C GLN A 276 1.56 -0.24 -30.90
N ILE A 277 1.61 -0.35 -29.57
CA ILE A 277 0.90 0.57 -28.67
C ILE A 277 1.50 1.98 -28.74
N GLN A 278 2.83 2.10 -28.71
CA GLN A 278 3.51 3.41 -28.84
C GLN A 278 3.20 4.11 -30.16
N SER A 279 3.05 3.36 -31.26
CA SER A 279 2.68 3.95 -32.56
C SER A 279 1.27 4.55 -32.59
N SER A 280 0.42 4.20 -31.62
CA SER A 280 -0.93 4.76 -31.46
C SER A 280 -0.95 6.02 -30.60
N GLY A 281 0.19 6.42 -30.02
CA GLY A 281 0.31 7.59 -29.14
C GLY A 281 0.11 7.29 -27.65
N ASP A 282 -0.14 6.03 -27.28
CA ASP A 282 -0.55 5.65 -25.92
C ASP A 282 0.67 5.50 -24.99
N GLU A 283 0.90 6.50 -24.13
CA GLU A 283 1.92 6.40 -23.07
C GLU A 283 1.55 5.34 -22.01
N ILE A 284 0.25 5.18 -21.77
CA ILE A 284 -0.35 4.17 -20.89
C ILE A 284 -1.31 3.32 -21.73
N PRO A 285 -1.20 1.98 -21.75
CA PRO A 285 -1.99 1.14 -22.66
C PRO A 285 -3.48 1.29 -22.44
N GLU A 286 -4.28 1.59 -23.49
CA GLU A 286 -5.74 1.74 -23.43
C GLU A 286 -6.50 0.45 -23.13
N LEU A 287 -7.25 0.38 -22.02
CA LEU A 287 -7.93 -0.83 -21.51
C LEU A 287 -9.44 -0.62 -21.43
N GLY A 288 -10.22 -1.65 -21.73
CA GLY A 288 -11.66 -1.73 -21.47
C GLY A 288 -11.99 -2.13 -20.03
N ASP A 289 -13.29 -2.14 -19.70
CA ASP A 289 -13.78 -2.62 -18.39
C ASP A 289 -13.38 -4.08 -18.13
N ASP A 290 -13.18 -4.82 -19.21
CA ASP A 290 -12.71 -6.20 -19.25
C ASP A 290 -11.19 -6.38 -19.23
N TYR A 291 -10.46 -5.28 -19.01
CA TYR A 291 -9.00 -5.21 -18.96
C TYR A 291 -8.31 -5.55 -20.29
N THR A 292 -9.04 -5.64 -21.40
CA THR A 292 -8.46 -5.85 -22.74
C THR A 292 -8.04 -4.55 -23.40
N LEU A 293 -7.03 -4.60 -24.27
CA LEU A 293 -6.61 -3.43 -25.02
C LEU A 293 -7.76 -2.87 -25.89
N LEU A 294 -7.90 -1.55 -25.94
CA LEU A 294 -8.78 -0.80 -26.84
C LEU A 294 -8.01 -0.26 -28.05
N SER A 295 -6.68 -0.23 -27.99
CA SER A 295 -5.81 0.27 -29.04
C SER A 295 -4.45 -0.44 -28.94
N PRO A 296 -3.74 -0.69 -30.06
CA PRO A 296 -4.17 -0.52 -31.45
C PRO A 296 -5.16 -1.60 -31.90
N GLU A 297 -5.80 -1.40 -33.07
CA GLU A 297 -6.73 -2.38 -33.67
C GLU A 297 -6.16 -3.79 -33.77
N SER A 298 -4.86 -3.93 -34.04
CA SER A 298 -4.19 -5.25 -34.14
C SER A 298 -4.18 -6.03 -32.82
N ALA A 299 -4.34 -5.36 -31.68
CA ALA A 299 -4.31 -5.94 -30.34
C ALA A 299 -5.64 -5.79 -29.58
N ARG A 300 -6.57 -4.98 -30.12
CA ARG A 300 -7.87 -4.67 -29.51
C ARG A 300 -8.65 -5.94 -29.18
N GLY A 301 -9.07 -6.09 -27.92
CA GLY A 301 -9.83 -7.24 -27.43
C GLY A 301 -9.07 -8.58 -27.42
N ARG A 302 -7.77 -8.59 -27.74
CA ARG A 302 -6.95 -9.82 -27.85
C ARG A 302 -5.93 -9.98 -26.74
N ILE A 303 -5.55 -8.88 -26.11
CA ILE A 303 -4.51 -8.84 -25.08
C ILE A 303 -5.11 -8.16 -23.86
N ALA A 304 -5.14 -8.89 -22.74
CA ALA A 304 -5.59 -8.38 -21.46
C ALA A 304 -4.41 -8.01 -20.55
N PHE A 305 -4.61 -6.98 -19.75
CA PHE A 305 -3.66 -6.50 -18.75
C PHE A 305 -4.22 -6.77 -17.36
N GLY A 306 -3.87 -7.92 -16.78
CA GLY A 306 -4.24 -8.27 -15.40
C GLY A 306 -3.13 -8.00 -14.37
N ALA A 307 -1.96 -7.53 -14.81
CA ALA A 307 -0.83 -7.29 -13.93
C ALA A 307 -0.96 -5.92 -13.23
N LEU A 308 -0.90 -5.93 -11.90
CA LEU A 308 -1.13 -4.75 -11.04
C LEU A 308 -0.44 -3.46 -11.51
N PRO A 309 0.85 -3.46 -11.91
CA PRO A 309 1.52 -2.22 -12.29
C PRO A 309 0.88 -1.47 -13.45
N TYR A 310 0.13 -2.14 -14.32
CA TYR A 310 -0.55 -1.49 -15.43
C TYR A 310 -1.95 -0.99 -15.08
N LEU A 311 -2.48 -1.36 -13.90
CA LEU A 311 -3.80 -0.98 -13.39
C LEU A 311 -3.73 0.11 -12.31
N MET A 312 -2.56 0.31 -11.71
CA MET A 312 -2.37 1.31 -10.64
C MET A 312 -2.54 2.77 -11.07
N HIS A 313 -2.71 3.06 -12.37
CA HIS A 313 -2.91 4.42 -12.88
C HIS A 313 -4.31 4.96 -12.60
N ASP A 314 -5.32 4.09 -12.68
CA ASP A 314 -6.73 4.40 -12.52
C ASP A 314 -7.39 3.61 -11.39
N GLN A 315 -6.71 2.59 -10.84
CA GLN A 315 -7.16 1.80 -9.70
C GLN A 315 -6.05 1.71 -8.64
N PRO A 316 -5.85 2.74 -7.79
CA PRO A 316 -4.76 2.76 -6.82
C PRO A 316 -4.88 1.68 -5.73
N PHE A 317 -6.06 1.10 -5.51
CA PHE A 317 -6.31 0.07 -4.50
C PHE A 317 -6.52 -1.33 -5.10
N VAL A 318 -6.17 -1.52 -6.38
CA VAL A 318 -6.30 -2.80 -7.12
C VAL A 318 -5.37 -3.89 -6.57
N GLN A 319 -5.67 -4.46 -5.41
CA GLN A 319 -4.84 -5.48 -4.76
C GLN A 319 -5.70 -6.50 -4.01
N GLY A 320 -5.14 -7.69 -3.76
CA GLY A 320 -5.79 -8.74 -2.97
C GLY A 320 -6.44 -9.86 -3.79
N LEU A 321 -6.79 -10.95 -3.11
CA LEU A 321 -7.30 -12.17 -3.75
C LEU A 321 -8.68 -11.99 -4.39
N THR A 322 -9.56 -11.18 -3.77
CA THR A 322 -10.89 -10.87 -4.31
C THR A 322 -10.79 -10.10 -5.61
N VAL A 323 -10.00 -9.03 -5.63
CA VAL A 323 -9.73 -8.23 -6.84
C VAL A 323 -9.08 -9.07 -7.94
N CYS A 324 -8.11 -9.94 -7.60
CA CYS A 324 -7.55 -10.88 -8.57
C CYS A 324 -8.60 -11.81 -9.19
N ALA A 325 -9.56 -12.29 -8.39
CA ALA A 325 -10.65 -13.14 -8.87
C ALA A 325 -11.62 -12.36 -9.78
N GLU A 326 -11.95 -11.12 -9.43
CA GLU A 326 -12.80 -10.22 -10.22
C GLU A 326 -12.16 -9.86 -11.57
N ILE A 327 -10.89 -9.46 -11.57
CA ILE A 327 -10.12 -9.20 -12.79
C ILE A 327 -10.08 -10.46 -13.65
N GLY A 328 -9.81 -11.62 -13.05
CA GLY A 328 -9.78 -12.90 -13.75
C GLY A 328 -11.12 -13.23 -14.41
N ALA A 329 -12.23 -13.01 -13.71
CA ALA A 329 -13.57 -13.21 -14.23
C ALA A 329 -13.92 -12.23 -15.36
N ALA A 330 -13.56 -10.95 -15.22
CA ALA A 330 -13.76 -9.92 -16.24
C ALA A 330 -12.95 -10.19 -17.51
N ILE A 331 -11.70 -10.64 -17.39
CA ILE A 331 -10.90 -11.06 -18.55
C ILE A 331 -11.51 -12.31 -19.19
N ALA A 332 -11.95 -13.29 -18.38
CA ALA A 332 -12.52 -14.53 -18.89
C ALA A 332 -13.85 -14.34 -19.66
N SER A 333 -14.68 -13.37 -19.26
CA SER A 333 -15.96 -13.11 -19.96
C SER A 333 -15.76 -12.66 -21.41
N THR A 334 -14.63 -12.01 -21.73
CA THR A 334 -14.29 -11.59 -23.11
C THR A 334 -14.01 -12.73 -24.06
N LEU A 335 -13.53 -13.87 -23.55
CA LEU A 335 -13.33 -15.08 -24.33
C LEU A 335 -14.66 -15.70 -24.75
N VAL A 336 -15.76 -15.30 -24.10
CA VAL A 336 -17.12 -15.80 -24.32
C VAL A 336 -17.99 -14.77 -25.05
N GLU A 337 -17.80 -13.47 -24.79
CA GLU A 337 -18.59 -12.36 -25.35
C GLU A 337 -17.69 -11.21 -25.82
N SER A 338 -17.79 -10.81 -27.10
CA SER A 338 -17.03 -9.68 -27.65
C SER A 338 -17.58 -8.33 -27.13
N SER A 339 -17.09 -7.86 -25.98
CA SER A 339 -17.45 -6.54 -25.43
C SER A 339 -16.63 -5.42 -26.09
N LEU A 340 -17.28 -4.33 -26.53
CA LEU A 340 -16.68 -3.19 -27.26
C LEU A 340 -16.77 -1.86 -26.49
N ARG A 341 -16.96 -1.87 -25.16
CA ARG A 341 -17.11 -0.63 -24.38
C ARG A 341 -15.76 -0.09 -23.87
N PRO A 342 -15.39 1.16 -24.21
CA PRO A 342 -14.16 1.76 -23.75
C PRO A 342 -14.24 2.21 -22.28
N ARG A 343 -13.20 1.92 -21.48
CA ARG A 343 -13.03 2.44 -20.11
C ARG A 343 -12.51 3.87 -20.19
N LYS A 344 -13.04 4.76 -19.34
CA LYS A 344 -12.60 6.17 -19.29
C LYS A 344 -11.22 6.30 -18.64
N ARG A 345 -10.42 7.28 -19.10
CA ARG A 345 -9.02 7.49 -18.71
C ARG A 345 -8.70 8.96 -18.44
N LEU A 346 -7.71 9.18 -17.58
CA LEU A 346 -7.05 10.47 -17.33
C LEU A 346 -6.31 10.99 -18.58
N ALA A 347 -6.39 12.29 -18.83
CA ALA A 347 -5.52 12.97 -19.80
C ALA A 347 -4.25 13.46 -19.09
N TYR A 348 -3.06 13.16 -19.64
CA TYR A 348 -1.79 13.71 -19.17
C TYR A 348 -1.06 14.37 -20.33
N LEU A 349 -0.54 15.58 -20.10
CA LEU A 349 0.44 16.24 -20.96
C LEU A 349 1.83 16.14 -20.32
N ALA A 350 2.84 16.09 -21.20
CA ALA A 350 4.21 15.62 -20.97
C ALA A 350 5.01 16.30 -19.86
#